data_AF-A0A932S6U7-F1
#
_entry.id   AF-A0A932S6U7-F1
#
_cell.length_a   1.000
_cell.length_b   1.000
_cell.length_c   1.000
_cell.angle_alpha   90.00
_cell.angle_beta   90.00
_cell.angle_gamma   90.00
#
_symmetry.space_group_name_H-M   'P 1'
#
loop_
_entity.id
_entity.type
_entity.pdbx_description
1 polymer ?
#
loop_
_entity_poly.entity_id
_entity_poly.type
_entity_poly.pdbx_seq_one_letter_code
_entity_poly.pdbx_strand_id
1 'polypeptide(L)'
;MTTHTALSLRLASLAEARDLLARSGTDGLTYLCLRDGARALTRGEAAMAFFRCGGGAIAVGAPSGPAYDAFPLLHDFLDLSRREDWRPAFCGLPGPYAEHVAGLGFRLASVGDEAIVELSAIDLRGKRWREARAAMNRARRRGITFRWLSAGERFARLDELTAVSRDWLAAKHLPELRFAFGNADSLADPAVCLGTAIGPDSELLGFVTWTPAPVRSEWMLDLLRNRPNVMAGLNDFLITSSLLSFKAEGLDRASLSGTPFAGSPVGWGPLRARDLAKPFRSLYDYDGLLHFKAKFNPVWRKRYLAYEGRLGLPATLLHIARLSMPSAIAMALIPPVVLAAWALGG
;
A
#
# COMPACT_ATOMS: atom_id res chain seq x y z
N MET A 1 17.32 -17.34 35.35
CA MET A 1 16.56 -18.18 34.41
C MET A 1 15.22 -17.52 34.16
N THR A 2 15.17 -16.64 33.16
CA THR A 2 13.92 -16.06 32.65
C THR A 2 13.23 -17.11 31.80
N THR A 3 12.04 -17.52 32.22
CA THR A 3 11.13 -18.37 31.46
C THR A 3 10.78 -17.67 30.15
N HIS A 4 11.40 -18.08 29.05
CA HIS A 4 10.92 -17.82 27.70
C HIS A 4 9.60 -18.54 27.53
N THR A 5 8.49 -17.87 27.83
CA THR A 5 7.16 -18.30 27.36
C THR A 5 7.25 -18.41 25.84
N ALA A 6 7.12 -19.63 25.31
CA ALA A 6 7.09 -19.85 23.88
C ALA A 6 5.92 -19.05 23.30
N LEU A 7 6.21 -17.93 22.64
CA LEU A 7 5.21 -17.12 21.96
C LEU A 7 4.58 -17.99 20.87
N SER A 8 3.38 -18.50 21.16
CA SER A 8 2.67 -19.43 20.28
C SER A 8 2.10 -18.67 19.10
N LEU A 9 2.36 -19.17 17.90
CA LEU A 9 1.73 -18.75 16.66
C LEU A 9 0.20 -18.69 16.81
N ARG A 10 -0.41 -17.58 16.42
CA ARG A 10 -1.88 -17.43 16.48
C ARG A 10 -2.43 -16.79 15.21
N LEU A 11 -3.44 -17.45 14.62
CA LEU A 11 -4.38 -16.80 13.71
C LEU A 11 -5.21 -15.81 14.53
N ALA A 12 -5.03 -14.53 14.27
CA ALA A 12 -5.70 -13.45 14.98
C ALA A 12 -6.92 -12.97 14.20
N SER A 13 -7.87 -12.35 14.89
CA SER A 13 -8.84 -11.50 14.22
C SER A 13 -8.15 -10.29 13.58
N LEU A 14 -8.75 -9.73 12.54
CA LEU A 14 -8.21 -8.52 11.90
C LEU A 14 -8.17 -7.34 12.89
N ALA A 15 -9.17 -7.24 13.78
CA ALA A 15 -9.21 -6.18 14.80
C ALA A 15 -8.02 -6.29 15.77
N GLU A 16 -7.77 -7.49 16.33
CA GLU A 16 -6.63 -7.72 17.22
C GLU A 16 -5.29 -7.38 16.55
N ALA A 17 -5.09 -7.81 15.30
CA ALA A 17 -3.87 -7.52 14.56
C ALA A 17 -3.70 -6.03 14.26
N ARG A 18 -4.78 -5.32 13.94
CA ARG A 18 -4.74 -3.87 13.70
C ARG A 18 -4.46 -3.09 14.97
N ASP A 19 -5.10 -3.46 16.07
CA ASP A 19 -4.85 -2.83 17.38
C ASP A 19 -3.39 -3.04 17.80
N LEU A 20 -2.83 -4.22 17.52
CA LEU A 20 -1.41 -4.48 17.73
C LEU A 20 -0.54 -3.54 16.88
N LEU A 21 -0.75 -3.51 15.56
CA LEU A 21 0.07 -2.70 14.66
C LEU A 21 -0.13 -1.19 14.83
N ALA A 22 -1.26 -0.73 15.38
CA ALA A 22 -1.45 0.65 15.76
C ALA A 22 -0.48 1.09 16.88
N ARG A 23 0.09 0.14 17.64
CA ARG A 23 1.10 0.41 18.69
C ARG A 23 2.52 0.04 18.26
N SER A 24 2.70 -1.11 17.61
CA SER A 24 4.02 -1.69 17.31
C SER A 24 4.36 -1.73 15.81
N GLY A 25 3.52 -1.18 14.93
CA GLY A 25 3.68 -1.33 13.49
C GLY A 25 4.94 -0.68 12.92
N THR A 26 5.60 -1.38 12.00
CA THR A 26 6.82 -0.97 11.28
C THR A 26 6.65 -0.90 9.76
N ASP A 27 5.51 -1.37 9.21
CA ASP A 27 5.22 -1.33 7.78
C ASP A 27 3.75 -0.96 7.55
N GLY A 28 3.53 0.21 6.91
CA GLY A 28 2.20 0.74 6.64
C GLY A 28 1.42 -0.10 5.62
N LEU A 29 2.10 -0.83 4.73
CA LEU A 29 1.45 -1.74 3.78
C LEU A 29 0.80 -2.93 4.48
N THR A 30 1.45 -3.49 5.49
CA THR A 30 0.84 -4.56 6.31
C THR A 30 -0.39 -4.07 7.05
N TYR A 31 -0.34 -2.88 7.65
CA TYR A 31 -1.52 -2.27 8.29
C TYR A 31 -2.65 -2.07 7.29
N LEU A 32 -2.33 -1.49 6.12
CA LEU A 32 -3.25 -1.31 5.01
C LEU A 32 -3.93 -2.64 4.67
N CYS A 33 -3.19 -3.73 4.53
CA CYS A 33 -3.73 -5.03 4.10
C CYS A 33 -4.55 -5.79 5.16
N LEU A 34 -4.53 -5.39 6.44
CA LEU A 34 -5.40 -5.98 7.46
C LEU A 34 -6.85 -5.46 7.32
N ARG A 35 -7.55 -5.94 6.28
CA ARG A 35 -8.93 -5.57 5.93
C ARG A 35 -9.70 -6.78 5.40
N ASP A 36 -10.96 -6.58 5.02
CA ASP A 36 -11.81 -7.68 4.53
C ASP A 36 -11.15 -8.49 3.41
N GLY A 37 -11.27 -9.82 3.51
CA GLY A 37 -10.60 -10.80 2.66
C GLY A 37 -9.19 -11.21 3.12
N ALA A 38 -8.55 -10.47 4.03
CA ALA A 38 -7.29 -10.85 4.62
C ALA A 38 -7.47 -11.83 5.79
N ARG A 39 -6.39 -12.55 6.10
CA ARG A 39 -6.17 -13.27 7.35
C ARG A 39 -4.97 -12.65 8.05
N ALA A 40 -4.97 -12.70 9.38
CA ALA A 40 -3.88 -12.17 10.20
C ALA A 40 -3.14 -13.29 10.92
N LEU A 41 -1.82 -13.21 10.89
CA LEU A 41 -0.93 -14.03 11.69
C LEU A 41 -0.22 -13.12 12.70
N THR A 42 -0.13 -13.55 13.95
CA THR A 42 0.55 -12.79 15.01
C THR A 42 1.55 -13.65 15.76
N ARG A 43 2.63 -13.00 16.20
CA ARG A 43 3.65 -13.56 17.10
C ARG A 43 4.19 -12.43 17.95
N GLY A 44 4.05 -12.55 19.28
CA GLY A 44 4.47 -11.50 20.20
C GLY A 44 3.88 -10.15 19.82
N GLU A 45 4.73 -9.18 19.51
CA GLU A 45 4.34 -7.84 19.11
C GLU A 45 4.32 -7.61 17.59
N ALA A 46 4.46 -8.67 16.79
CA ALA A 46 4.41 -8.62 15.33
C ALA A 46 3.12 -9.21 14.75
N ALA A 47 2.67 -8.61 13.64
CA ALA A 47 1.58 -9.14 12.82
C ALA A 47 1.91 -9.14 11.33
N MET A 48 1.26 -10.03 10.59
CA MET A 48 1.35 -10.16 9.14
C MET A 48 -0.05 -10.32 8.55
N ALA A 49 -0.32 -9.61 7.46
CA ALA A 49 -1.51 -9.81 6.64
C ALA A 49 -1.22 -10.80 5.51
N PHE A 50 -2.09 -11.78 5.28
CA PHE A 50 -2.01 -12.66 4.13
C PHE A 50 -3.38 -12.98 3.54
N PHE A 51 -3.41 -13.38 2.27
CA PHE A 51 -4.63 -13.68 1.53
C PHE A 51 -4.56 -15.09 0.94
N ARG A 52 -5.73 -15.73 0.80
CA ARG A 52 -5.87 -17.03 0.16
C ARG A 52 -6.49 -16.88 -1.23
N CYS A 53 -5.94 -17.55 -2.23
CA CYS A 53 -6.51 -17.62 -3.57
C CYS A 53 -6.19 -18.97 -4.21
N GLY A 54 -7.21 -19.81 -4.41
CA GLY A 54 -6.99 -21.20 -4.85
C GLY A 54 -6.05 -21.94 -3.88
N GLY A 55 -5.01 -22.59 -4.42
CA GLY A 55 -3.95 -23.20 -3.61
C GLY A 55 -2.92 -22.22 -3.03
N GLY A 56 -2.92 -20.94 -3.43
CA GLY A 56 -1.91 -19.96 -3.03
C GLY A 56 -2.22 -19.19 -1.75
N ALA A 57 -1.19 -18.95 -0.93
CA ALA A 57 -1.23 -18.06 0.23
C ALA A 57 -0.22 -16.92 0.00
N ILE A 58 -0.69 -15.67 0.02
CA ILE A 58 0.15 -14.50 -0.28
C ILE A 58 0.18 -13.57 0.91
N ALA A 59 1.33 -13.50 1.59
CA ALA A 59 1.61 -12.48 2.59
C ALA A 59 1.90 -11.13 1.91
N VAL A 60 1.39 -10.03 2.46
CA VAL A 60 1.52 -8.69 1.86
C VAL A 60 2.16 -7.72 2.84
N GLY A 61 3.15 -6.97 2.36
CA GLY A 61 4.01 -6.15 3.21
C GLY A 61 5.01 -7.01 3.98
N ALA A 62 5.76 -6.37 4.89
CA ALA A 62 6.62 -7.08 5.83
C ALA A 62 5.83 -7.51 7.07
N PRO A 63 6.14 -8.64 7.74
CA PRO A 63 5.70 -8.78 9.12
C PRO A 63 6.11 -7.53 9.91
N SER A 64 5.11 -6.92 10.54
CA SER A 64 5.16 -5.57 11.08
C SER A 64 5.21 -5.67 12.60
N GLY A 65 6.23 -5.11 13.23
CA GLY A 65 6.57 -5.33 14.64
C GLY A 65 8.07 -5.39 14.89
N PRO A 66 8.50 -5.61 16.15
CA PRO A 66 9.91 -5.76 16.49
C PRO A 66 10.58 -6.90 15.71
N ALA A 67 11.84 -6.69 15.29
CA ALA A 67 12.54 -7.64 14.42
C ALA A 67 12.65 -9.06 15.01
N TYR A 68 12.78 -9.19 16.34
CA TYR A 68 12.86 -10.47 17.03
C TYR A 68 11.56 -11.29 16.94
N ASP A 69 10.42 -10.66 16.67
CA ASP A 69 9.14 -11.34 16.43
C ASP A 69 8.81 -11.41 14.93
N ALA A 70 9.13 -10.36 14.18
CA ALA A 70 8.79 -10.23 12.75
C ALA A 70 9.50 -11.26 11.87
N PHE A 71 10.80 -11.53 12.08
CA PHE A 71 11.53 -12.54 11.29
C PHE A 71 11.02 -13.97 11.56
N PRO A 72 10.86 -14.42 12.82
CA PRO A 72 10.23 -15.71 13.09
C PRO A 72 8.81 -15.84 12.52
N LEU A 73 8.03 -14.76 12.46
CA LEU A 73 6.69 -14.77 11.87
C LEU A 73 6.68 -15.13 10.37
N LEU A 74 7.77 -14.87 9.63
CA LEU A 74 7.94 -15.38 8.26
C LEU A 74 7.97 -16.90 8.24
N HIS A 75 8.74 -17.52 9.14
CA HIS A 75 8.85 -18.97 9.25
C HIS A 75 7.53 -19.58 9.70
N ASP A 76 6.88 -18.99 10.68
CA ASP A 76 5.56 -19.42 11.14
C ASP A 76 4.53 -19.43 9.99
N PHE A 77 4.57 -18.43 9.09
CA PHE A 77 3.73 -18.40 7.89
C PHE A 77 4.08 -19.53 6.89
N LEU A 78 5.36 -19.83 6.70
CA LEU A 78 5.80 -20.95 5.85
C LEU A 78 5.40 -22.30 6.44
N ASP A 79 5.52 -22.47 7.75
CA ASP A 79 5.13 -23.68 8.49
C ASP A 79 3.63 -23.91 8.39
N LEU A 80 2.83 -22.86 8.59
CA LEU A 80 1.39 -22.88 8.39
C LEU A 80 1.05 -23.25 6.94
N SER A 81 1.70 -22.61 5.96
CA SER A 81 1.46 -22.89 4.54
C SER A 81 1.75 -24.34 4.20
N ARG A 82 2.82 -24.92 4.75
CA ARG A 82 3.16 -26.34 4.56
C ARG A 82 2.14 -27.28 5.19
N ARG A 83 1.66 -26.98 6.41
CA ARG A 83 0.64 -27.80 7.10
C ARG A 83 -0.69 -27.84 6.37
N GLU A 84 -1.02 -26.75 5.68
CA GLU A 84 -2.28 -26.55 4.99
C GLU A 84 -2.19 -26.83 3.47
N ASP A 85 -1.06 -27.34 2.98
CA ASP A 85 -0.77 -27.58 1.56
C ASP A 85 -0.95 -26.33 0.67
N TRP A 86 -0.57 -25.16 1.19
CA TRP A 86 -0.61 -23.90 0.48
C TRP A 86 0.73 -23.61 -0.20
N ARG A 87 0.67 -22.98 -1.37
CA ARG A 87 1.86 -22.42 -2.03
C ARG A 87 2.12 -21.00 -1.50
N PRO A 88 3.13 -20.78 -0.63
CA PRO A 88 3.41 -19.47 -0.08
C PRO A 88 4.04 -18.53 -1.13
N ALA A 89 3.69 -17.26 -1.04
CA ALA A 89 4.40 -16.17 -1.69
C ALA A 89 4.34 -14.92 -0.81
N PHE A 90 5.25 -13.97 -1.06
CA PHE A 90 5.29 -12.69 -0.37
C PHE A 90 5.26 -11.56 -1.38
N CYS A 91 4.42 -10.55 -1.17
CA CYS A 91 4.25 -9.42 -2.06
C CYS A 91 4.55 -8.11 -1.34
N GLY A 92 5.47 -7.31 -1.88
CA GLY A 92 5.79 -5.99 -1.33
C GLY A 92 6.83 -6.00 -0.21
N LEU A 93 7.68 -7.04 -0.15
CA LEU A 93 8.73 -7.13 0.87
C LEU A 93 9.78 -6.02 0.70
N PRO A 94 10.21 -5.34 1.77
CA PRO A 94 11.42 -4.53 1.76
C PRO A 94 12.67 -5.42 1.71
N GLY A 95 13.80 -4.83 1.29
CA GLY A 95 15.07 -5.53 1.04
C GLY A 95 15.48 -6.56 2.10
N PRO A 96 15.58 -6.20 3.40
CA PRO A 96 16.03 -7.14 4.44
C PRO A 96 15.17 -8.40 4.56
N TYR A 97 13.85 -8.27 4.41
CA TYR A 97 12.93 -9.42 4.45
C TYR A 97 12.99 -10.23 3.16
N ALA A 98 13.15 -9.56 2.01
CA ALA A 98 13.32 -10.22 0.73
C ALA A 98 14.60 -11.07 0.69
N GLU A 99 15.71 -10.53 1.18
CA GLU A 99 17.00 -11.23 1.31
C GLU A 99 16.88 -12.45 2.23
N HIS A 100 16.19 -12.31 3.37
CA HIS A 100 15.96 -13.41 4.30
C HIS A 100 15.19 -14.56 3.64
N VAL A 101 14.04 -14.29 3.00
CA VAL A 101 13.27 -15.36 2.35
C VAL A 101 13.98 -15.94 1.13
N ALA A 102 14.83 -15.17 0.44
CA ALA A 102 15.68 -15.69 -0.62
C ALA A 102 16.68 -16.74 -0.08
N GLY A 103 17.21 -16.51 1.12
CA GLY A 103 18.02 -17.50 1.84
C GLY A 103 17.25 -18.80 2.18
N LEU A 104 15.92 -18.75 2.19
CA LEU A 104 15.04 -19.91 2.38
C LEU A 104 14.64 -20.60 1.06
N GLY A 105 15.25 -20.24 -0.06
CA GLY A 105 15.01 -20.85 -1.37
C GLY A 105 13.98 -20.13 -2.25
N PHE A 106 13.46 -18.98 -1.80
CA PHE A 106 12.57 -18.16 -2.63
C PHE A 106 13.35 -17.43 -3.72
N ARG A 107 12.70 -17.26 -4.87
CA ARG A 107 13.17 -16.41 -5.95
C ARG A 107 12.57 -15.03 -5.79
N LEU A 108 13.33 -13.99 -6.12
CA LEU A 108 12.90 -12.60 -5.99
C LEU A 108 12.65 -11.95 -7.35
N ALA A 109 11.59 -11.14 -7.44
CA ALA A 109 11.35 -10.20 -8.53
C ALA A 109 10.96 -8.83 -7.95
N SER A 110 11.55 -7.73 -8.44
CA SER A 110 11.14 -6.39 -8.00
C SER A 110 9.76 -6.05 -8.57
N VAL A 111 8.80 -5.71 -7.72
CA VAL A 111 7.41 -5.42 -8.13
C VAL A 111 7.06 -3.95 -8.14
N GLY A 112 7.89 -3.11 -7.53
CA GLY A 112 7.74 -1.66 -7.57
C GLY A 112 8.71 -0.99 -6.62
N ASP A 113 8.67 0.34 -6.64
CA ASP A 113 9.46 1.16 -5.76
C ASP A 113 8.51 2.00 -4.89
N GLU A 114 8.78 2.04 -3.59
CA GLU A 114 8.11 2.90 -2.63
C GLU A 114 8.78 4.27 -2.58
N ALA A 115 7.99 5.33 -2.60
CA ALA A 115 8.46 6.70 -2.55
C ALA A 115 8.49 7.21 -1.10
N ILE A 116 9.68 7.28 -0.48
CA ILE A 116 9.85 7.82 0.87
C ILE A 116 10.27 9.29 0.80
N VAL A 117 9.49 10.19 1.39
CA VAL A 117 9.82 11.61 1.50
C VAL A 117 10.49 11.87 2.84
N GLU A 118 11.72 12.38 2.81
CA GLU A 118 12.42 12.89 3.99
C GLU A 118 11.86 14.27 4.34
N LEU A 119 11.17 14.39 5.48
CA LEU A 119 10.41 15.58 5.86
C LEU A 119 11.32 16.77 6.20
N SER A 120 12.48 16.49 6.78
CA SER A 120 13.53 17.49 7.05
C SER A 120 13.98 18.22 5.78
N ALA A 121 14.01 17.53 4.64
CA ALA A 121 14.43 18.06 3.34
C ALA A 121 13.36 18.90 2.60
N ILE A 122 12.14 19.01 3.14
CA ILE A 122 11.09 19.83 2.54
C ILE A 122 11.42 21.31 2.73
N ASP A 123 11.64 22.00 1.62
CA ASP A 123 11.73 23.47 1.55
C ASP A 123 10.95 23.93 0.32
N LEU A 124 9.81 24.59 0.55
CA LEU A 124 8.98 25.10 -0.54
C LEU A 124 9.65 26.21 -1.36
N ARG A 125 10.83 26.71 -0.97
CA ARG A 125 11.63 27.67 -1.74
C ARG A 125 12.36 26.98 -2.90
N GLY A 126 12.77 27.76 -3.89
CA GLY A 126 13.54 27.26 -5.03
C GLY A 126 12.73 26.49 -6.08
N LYS A 127 13.45 25.78 -6.98
CA LYS A 127 12.88 25.06 -8.14
C LYS A 127 12.37 23.66 -7.79
N ARG A 128 13.01 22.99 -6.82
CA ARG A 128 12.75 21.58 -6.45
C ARG A 128 11.30 21.33 -5.99
N TRP A 129 10.70 22.30 -5.31
CA TRP A 129 9.34 22.24 -4.77
C TRP A 129 8.37 23.21 -5.48
N ARG A 130 8.68 23.61 -6.72
CA ARG A 130 7.91 24.60 -7.48
C ARG A 130 6.44 24.20 -7.63
N GLU A 131 6.16 22.94 -7.95
CA GLU A 131 4.79 22.46 -8.20
C GLU A 131 3.96 22.40 -6.92
N ALA A 132 4.54 21.88 -5.84
CA ALA A 132 3.96 21.93 -4.50
C ALA A 132 3.65 23.38 -4.07
N ARG A 133 4.62 24.30 -4.19
CA ARG A 133 4.41 25.73 -3.90
C ARG A 133 3.29 26.35 -4.75
N ALA A 134 3.25 26.03 -6.05
CA ALA A 134 2.21 26.54 -6.95
C ALA A 134 0.81 26.01 -6.59
N ALA A 135 0.70 24.75 -6.15
CA ALA A 135 -0.54 24.18 -5.63
C ALA A 135 -1.00 24.87 -4.36
N MET A 136 -0.11 25.07 -3.38
CA MET A 136 -0.42 25.82 -2.13
C MET A 136 -0.90 27.26 -2.44
N ASN A 137 -0.21 27.97 -3.34
CA ASN A 137 -0.60 29.33 -3.72
C ASN A 137 -1.93 29.40 -4.48
N ARG A 138 -2.26 28.36 -5.27
CA ARG A 138 -3.57 28.26 -5.96
C ARG A 138 -4.70 27.99 -4.97
N ALA A 139 -4.50 27.06 -4.04
CA ALA A 139 -5.47 26.75 -2.99
C ALA A 139 -5.79 28.00 -2.16
N ARG A 140 -4.74 28.71 -1.70
CA ARG A 140 -4.90 29.97 -0.95
C ARG A 140 -5.72 31.03 -1.69
N ARG A 141 -5.46 31.25 -2.99
CA ARG A 141 -6.20 32.22 -3.81
C ARG A 141 -7.67 31.84 -4.01
N ARG A 142 -7.99 30.55 -3.94
CA ARG A 142 -9.36 30.02 -4.06
C ARG A 142 -10.06 29.85 -2.71
N GLY A 143 -9.43 30.24 -1.60
CA GLY A 143 -9.99 30.03 -0.26
C GLY A 143 -10.08 28.56 0.16
N ILE A 144 -9.31 27.67 -0.48
CA ILE A 144 -9.28 26.25 -0.14
C ILE A 144 -8.34 26.04 1.04
N THR A 145 -8.83 25.36 2.08
CA THR A 145 -8.07 25.07 3.30
C THR A 145 -7.87 23.58 3.50
N PHE A 146 -6.80 23.22 4.21
CA PHE A 146 -6.52 21.83 4.60
C PHE A 146 -6.94 21.61 6.05
N ARG A 147 -7.61 20.49 6.34
CA ARG A 147 -8.00 20.11 7.71
C ARG A 147 -7.84 18.62 7.94
N TRP A 148 -7.17 18.25 9.02
CA TRP A 148 -7.29 16.90 9.59
C TRP A 148 -8.66 16.76 10.23
N LEU A 149 -9.36 15.65 9.96
CA LEU A 149 -10.61 15.35 10.64
C LEU A 149 -10.36 14.50 11.88
N SER A 150 -10.94 14.93 13.00
CA SER A 150 -11.10 14.08 14.17
C SER A 150 -12.02 12.89 13.88
N ALA A 151 -12.02 11.88 14.76
CA ALA A 151 -12.93 10.74 14.63
C ALA A 151 -14.41 11.16 14.58
N GLY A 152 -14.81 12.15 15.39
CA GLY A 152 -16.18 12.69 15.41
C GLY A 152 -16.55 13.43 14.12
N GLU A 153 -15.68 14.31 13.62
CA GLU A 153 -15.94 15.04 12.36
C GLU A 153 -16.00 14.11 11.15
N ARG A 154 -15.13 13.10 11.13
CA ARG A 154 -15.14 12.04 10.11
C ARG A 154 -16.46 11.29 10.11
N PHE A 155 -16.94 10.85 11.28
CA PHE A 155 -18.21 10.14 11.38
C PHE A 155 -19.35 11.02 10.84
N ALA A 156 -19.38 12.31 11.21
CA ALA A 156 -20.37 13.27 10.73
C ALA A 156 -20.31 13.53 9.21
N ARG A 157 -19.17 13.30 8.56
CA ARG A 157 -18.95 13.52 7.12
C ARG A 157 -18.78 12.24 6.29
N LEU A 158 -19.04 11.06 6.87
CA LEU A 158 -18.74 9.78 6.22
C LEU A 158 -19.49 9.62 4.89
N ASP A 159 -20.74 10.06 4.80
CA ASP A 159 -21.52 10.03 3.57
C ASP A 159 -20.95 10.96 2.49
N GLU A 160 -20.49 12.15 2.89
CA GLU A 160 -19.85 13.12 1.99
C GLU A 160 -18.52 12.58 1.45
N LEU A 161 -17.69 12.00 2.33
CA LEU A 161 -16.42 11.34 1.96
C LEU A 161 -16.66 10.18 0.99
N THR A 162 -17.69 9.38 1.27
CA THR A 162 -18.09 8.24 0.42
C THR A 162 -18.59 8.71 -0.94
N ALA A 163 -19.32 9.82 -1.00
CA ALA A 163 -19.75 10.43 -2.26
C ALA A 163 -18.56 10.92 -3.10
N VAL A 164 -17.62 11.66 -2.50
CA VAL A 164 -16.39 12.11 -3.19
C VAL A 164 -15.58 10.92 -3.72
N SER A 165 -15.48 9.86 -2.91
CA SER A 165 -14.82 8.61 -3.28
C SER A 165 -15.46 7.97 -4.52
N ARG A 166 -16.79 7.86 -4.52
CA ARG A 166 -17.58 7.31 -5.64
C ARG A 166 -17.44 8.13 -6.92
N ASP A 167 -17.55 9.45 -6.81
CA ASP A 167 -17.41 10.38 -7.94
C ASP A 167 -16.02 10.27 -8.57
N TRP A 168 -14.98 10.16 -7.74
CA TRP A 168 -13.60 9.98 -8.20
C TRP A 168 -13.43 8.66 -8.97
N LEU A 169 -13.95 7.55 -8.45
CA LEU A 169 -13.89 6.24 -9.11
C LEU A 169 -14.63 6.27 -10.45
N ALA A 170 -15.83 6.84 -10.48
CA ALA A 170 -16.65 6.99 -11.68
C ALA A 170 -15.93 7.81 -12.75
N ALA A 171 -15.34 8.95 -12.37
CA ALA A 171 -14.59 9.81 -13.29
C ALA A 171 -13.31 9.15 -13.82
N LYS A 172 -12.74 8.18 -13.10
CA LYS A 172 -11.58 7.39 -13.53
C LYS A 172 -11.97 6.12 -14.29
N HIS A 173 -13.25 5.79 -14.38
CA HIS A 173 -13.74 4.50 -14.87
C HIS A 173 -13.06 3.30 -14.17
N LEU A 174 -12.80 3.44 -12.87
CA LEU A 174 -12.13 2.42 -12.06
C LEU A 174 -13.13 1.74 -11.12
N PRO A 175 -13.07 0.39 -10.98
CA PRO A 175 -13.71 -0.26 -9.85
C PRO A 175 -12.95 0.06 -8.56
N GLU A 176 -13.59 -0.18 -7.42
CA GLU A 176 -12.87 -0.22 -6.15
C GLU A 176 -11.88 -1.40 -6.15
N LEU A 177 -10.60 -1.11 -5.93
CA LEU A 177 -9.54 -2.11 -5.85
C LEU A 177 -9.42 -2.65 -4.41
N ARG A 178 -8.85 -3.85 -4.28
CA ARG A 178 -8.66 -4.53 -2.98
C ARG A 178 -7.22 -5.04 -2.84
N PHE A 179 -6.97 -5.94 -1.89
CA PHE A 179 -5.65 -6.54 -1.64
C PHE A 179 -4.62 -5.53 -1.11
N ALA A 180 -3.76 -4.99 -1.98
CA ALA A 180 -2.70 -4.05 -1.64
C ALA A 180 -3.08 -2.58 -1.91
N PHE A 181 -4.37 -2.33 -2.15
CA PHE A 181 -4.93 -1.01 -2.43
C PHE A 181 -5.93 -0.59 -1.36
N GLY A 182 -5.90 0.71 -1.03
CA GLY A 182 -6.90 1.38 -0.21
C GLY A 182 -8.31 1.28 -0.77
N ASN A 183 -9.30 1.34 0.12
CA ASN A 183 -10.71 1.37 -0.22
C ASN A 183 -11.48 2.23 0.79
N ALA A 184 -12.75 2.52 0.50
CA ALA A 184 -13.60 3.38 1.32
C ALA A 184 -13.70 2.96 2.80
N ASP A 185 -13.44 1.69 3.15
CA ASP A 185 -13.46 1.23 4.55
C ASP A 185 -12.45 1.99 5.42
N SER A 186 -11.34 2.45 4.82
CA SER A 186 -10.29 3.22 5.50
C SER A 186 -10.79 4.60 5.96
N LEU A 187 -11.92 5.08 5.42
CA LEU A 187 -12.54 6.34 5.83
C LEU A 187 -13.12 6.26 7.24
N ALA A 188 -13.56 5.08 7.70
CA ALA A 188 -14.12 4.88 9.03
C ALA A 188 -13.06 4.49 10.09
N ASP A 189 -11.83 4.20 9.66
CA ASP A 189 -10.77 3.65 10.51
C ASP A 189 -10.10 4.69 11.43
N PRO A 190 -10.26 4.60 12.76
CA PRO A 190 -9.76 5.62 13.69
C PRO A 190 -8.23 5.73 13.74
N ALA A 191 -7.48 4.71 13.32
CA ALA A 191 -6.02 4.74 13.33
C ALA A 191 -5.42 5.38 12.06
N VAL A 192 -6.23 5.56 11.02
CA VAL A 192 -5.83 6.23 9.78
C VAL A 192 -5.95 7.74 9.97
N CYS A 193 -4.95 8.53 9.57
CA CYS A 193 -5.10 9.98 9.48
C CYS A 193 -5.86 10.36 8.22
N LEU A 194 -6.89 11.22 8.34
CA LEU A 194 -7.72 11.67 7.22
C LEU A 194 -7.65 13.19 7.10
N GLY A 195 -6.98 13.66 6.05
CA GLY A 195 -6.86 15.07 5.69
C GLY A 195 -7.83 15.43 4.59
N THR A 196 -8.43 16.61 4.66
CA THR A 196 -9.43 17.10 3.70
C THR A 196 -9.02 18.43 3.11
N ALA A 197 -9.45 18.66 1.88
CA ALA A 197 -9.46 19.98 1.26
C ALA A 197 -10.89 20.52 1.32
N ILE A 198 -11.07 21.65 2.00
CA ILE A 198 -12.36 22.29 2.22
C ILE A 198 -12.40 23.63 1.48
N GLY A 199 -13.43 23.84 0.67
CA GLY A 199 -13.65 25.10 -0.05
C GLY A 199 -14.28 26.20 0.83
N PRO A 200 -14.46 27.43 0.29
CA PRO A 200 -15.01 28.57 1.02
C PRO A 200 -16.36 28.31 1.68
N ASP A 201 -17.23 27.51 1.04
CA ASP A 201 -18.59 27.21 1.51
C ASP A 201 -18.67 25.92 2.34
N SER A 202 -17.58 25.53 3.00
CA SER A 202 -17.45 24.27 3.75
C SER A 202 -17.62 22.99 2.94
N GLU A 203 -17.54 23.10 1.61
CA GLU A 203 -17.62 21.99 0.66
C GLU A 203 -16.41 21.06 0.76
N LEU A 204 -16.63 19.75 0.84
CA LEU A 204 -15.55 18.77 0.73
C LEU A 204 -15.14 18.58 -0.74
N LEU A 205 -13.94 19.04 -1.05
CA LEU A 205 -13.37 19.02 -2.39
C LEU A 205 -12.57 17.74 -2.69
N GLY A 206 -11.99 17.15 -1.65
CA GLY A 206 -11.15 15.97 -1.74
C GLY A 206 -10.54 15.62 -0.40
N PHE A 207 -9.94 14.44 -0.34
CA PHE A 207 -9.33 13.92 0.87
C PHE A 207 -8.09 13.07 0.56
N VAL A 208 -7.31 12.87 1.60
CA VAL A 208 -6.15 12.00 1.64
C VAL A 208 -6.16 11.18 2.93
N THR A 209 -5.92 9.86 2.83
CA THR A 209 -5.76 8.99 4.00
C THR A 209 -4.34 8.49 4.12
N TRP A 210 -3.90 8.31 5.37
CA TRP A 210 -2.57 7.79 5.69
C TRP A 210 -2.66 6.69 6.75
N THR A 211 -2.00 5.57 6.50
CA THR A 211 -1.93 4.41 7.40
C THR A 211 -0.71 4.50 8.33
N PRO A 212 -0.83 4.05 9.58
CA PRO A 212 0.20 4.22 10.59
C PRO A 212 1.35 3.20 10.46
N ALA A 213 2.58 3.65 10.74
CA ALA A 213 3.74 2.82 11.04
C ALA A 213 4.50 3.44 12.26
N PRO A 214 3.92 3.33 13.47
CA PRO A 214 4.30 4.13 14.63
C PRO A 214 5.75 3.95 15.07
N VAL A 215 6.30 2.73 15.00
CA VAL A 215 7.69 2.46 15.41
C VAL A 215 8.71 3.19 14.53
N ARG A 216 8.34 3.47 13.29
CA ARG A 216 9.16 4.25 12.35
C ARG A 216 8.84 5.73 12.36
N SER A 217 7.92 6.18 13.20
CA SER A 217 7.39 7.56 13.18
C SER A 217 7.01 7.97 11.75
N GLU A 218 6.33 7.08 11.02
CA GLU A 218 6.04 7.22 9.60
C GLU A 218 4.55 7.00 9.31
N TRP A 219 4.04 7.78 8.36
CA TRP A 219 2.71 7.62 7.76
C TRP A 219 2.84 7.17 6.32
N MET A 220 2.05 6.19 5.89
CA MET A 220 2.00 5.73 4.50
C MET A 220 0.70 6.13 3.81
N LEU A 221 0.80 6.81 2.67
CA LEU A 221 -0.32 7.22 1.82
C LEU A 221 -1.17 6.01 1.42
N ASP A 222 -2.48 6.12 1.60
CA ASP A 222 -3.44 5.07 1.27
C ASP A 222 -4.38 5.52 0.14
N LEU A 223 -5.30 6.46 0.43
CA LEU A 223 -6.20 7.05 -0.56
C LEU A 223 -5.83 8.51 -0.85
N LEU A 224 -6.06 8.91 -2.09
CA LEU A 224 -6.02 10.30 -2.53
C LEU A 224 -7.11 10.52 -3.57
N ARG A 225 -8.27 11.00 -3.12
CA ARG A 225 -9.48 11.13 -3.95
C ARG A 225 -10.00 12.56 -3.90
N ASN A 226 -10.52 13.03 -5.02
CA ASN A 226 -11.07 14.37 -5.13
C ASN A 226 -12.26 14.41 -6.09
N ARG A 227 -13.09 15.44 -5.94
CA ARG A 227 -14.11 15.72 -6.95
C ARG A 227 -13.42 16.19 -8.24
N PRO A 228 -13.96 15.81 -9.42
CA PRO A 228 -13.42 16.26 -10.69
C PRO A 228 -13.53 17.79 -10.83
N ASN A 229 -12.63 18.38 -11.61
CA ASN A 229 -12.66 19.79 -12.03
C ASN A 229 -12.65 20.86 -10.91
N VAL A 230 -12.30 20.50 -9.67
CA VAL A 230 -12.23 21.45 -8.56
C VAL A 230 -11.06 22.42 -8.70
N MET A 231 -9.83 21.92 -8.71
CA MET A 231 -8.61 22.73 -8.80
C MET A 231 -7.46 21.91 -9.38
N ALA A 232 -6.80 22.44 -10.40
CA ALA A 232 -5.55 21.87 -10.89
C ALA A 232 -4.50 21.85 -9.76
N GLY A 233 -3.97 20.66 -9.45
CA GLY A 233 -3.01 20.46 -8.35
C GLY A 233 -3.64 20.32 -6.96
N LEU A 234 -4.92 19.95 -6.84
CA LEU A 234 -5.55 19.67 -5.55
C LEU A 234 -4.88 18.51 -4.81
N ASN A 235 -4.46 17.47 -5.55
CA ASN A 235 -3.70 16.35 -5.00
C ASN A 235 -2.32 16.80 -4.49
N ASP A 236 -1.63 17.66 -5.25
CA ASP A 236 -0.37 18.26 -4.81
C ASP A 236 -0.57 19.07 -3.52
N PHE A 237 -1.67 19.82 -3.41
CA PHE A 237 -2.04 20.56 -2.20
C PHE A 237 -2.29 19.64 -1.00
N LEU A 238 -3.08 18.57 -1.16
CA LEU A 238 -3.39 17.61 -0.10
C LEU A 238 -2.14 16.91 0.44
N ILE A 239 -1.29 16.40 -0.46
CA ILE A 239 -0.03 15.75 -0.07
C ILE A 239 0.91 16.77 0.59
N THR A 240 1.13 17.94 -0.04
CA THR A 240 2.05 18.95 0.51
C THR A 240 1.62 19.41 1.89
N SER A 241 0.32 19.65 2.10
CA SER A 241 -0.22 20.05 3.41
C SER A 241 -0.04 18.96 4.46
N SER A 242 -0.26 17.69 4.08
CA SER A 242 -0.02 16.54 4.96
C SER A 242 1.45 16.46 5.38
N LEU A 243 2.37 16.50 4.41
CA LEU A 243 3.81 16.43 4.65
C LEU A 243 4.33 17.58 5.53
N LEU A 244 3.80 18.80 5.34
CA LEU A 244 4.14 19.94 6.19
C LEU A 244 3.61 19.78 7.63
N SER A 245 2.41 19.21 7.82
CA SER A 245 1.89 18.89 9.14
C SER A 245 2.76 17.85 9.84
N PHE A 246 3.05 16.74 9.16
CA PHE A 246 3.92 15.68 9.68
C PHE A 246 5.31 16.21 10.05
N LYS A 247 5.87 17.11 9.24
CA LYS A 247 7.12 17.80 9.57
C LYS A 247 6.99 18.65 10.84
N ALA A 248 5.90 19.39 11.00
CA ALA A 248 5.65 20.21 12.19
C ALA A 248 5.44 19.38 13.46
N GLU A 249 4.92 18.16 13.31
CA GLU A 249 4.78 17.15 14.38
C GLU A 249 6.11 16.45 14.73
N GLY A 250 7.19 16.76 14.00
CA GLY A 250 8.52 16.21 14.26
C GLY A 250 8.77 14.83 13.66
N LEU A 251 7.93 14.38 12.72
CA LEU A 251 8.17 13.13 12.02
C LEU A 251 9.35 13.27 11.04
N ASP A 252 10.12 12.20 10.88
CA ASP A 252 11.27 12.17 9.98
C ASP A 252 10.86 11.94 8.53
N ARG A 253 9.87 11.06 8.33
CA ARG A 253 9.54 10.48 7.02
C ARG A 253 8.05 10.31 6.82
N ALA A 254 7.65 10.33 5.55
CA ALA A 254 6.35 9.85 5.10
C ALA A 254 6.53 9.01 3.84
N SER A 255 5.79 7.92 3.74
CA SER A 255 5.74 7.09 2.54
C SER A 255 4.59 7.53 1.65
N LEU A 256 4.86 7.87 0.40
CA LEU A 256 3.84 8.07 -0.63
C LEU A 256 3.38 6.76 -1.26
N SER A 257 3.59 5.63 -0.58
CA SER A 257 3.28 4.25 -0.99
C SER A 257 4.00 3.76 -2.24
N GLY A 258 3.82 2.47 -2.55
CA GLY A 258 4.41 1.80 -3.70
C GLY A 258 3.90 2.33 -5.04
N THR A 259 4.79 2.39 -6.02
CA THR A 259 4.44 2.53 -7.43
C THR A 259 4.84 1.24 -8.15
N PRO A 260 3.87 0.44 -8.62
CA PRO A 260 4.14 -0.81 -9.33
C PRO A 260 5.05 -0.57 -10.53
N PHE A 261 6.02 -1.46 -10.73
CA PHE A 261 6.94 -1.46 -11.88
C PHE A 261 7.75 -0.17 -12.07
N ALA A 262 7.86 0.68 -11.04
CA ALA A 262 8.80 1.78 -11.04
C ALA A 262 10.25 1.27 -11.08
N GLY A 263 11.11 2.02 -11.77
CA GLY A 263 12.55 1.71 -11.88
C GLY A 263 12.87 0.51 -12.79
N SER A 264 14.15 0.13 -12.83
CA SER A 264 14.61 -1.02 -13.62
C SER A 264 14.14 -2.33 -12.96
N PRO A 265 13.41 -3.20 -13.67
CA PRO A 265 12.95 -4.48 -13.14
C PRO A 265 14.12 -5.44 -12.92
N VAL A 266 14.17 -6.06 -11.75
CA VAL A 266 15.18 -7.05 -11.35
C VAL A 266 14.50 -8.39 -11.08
N GLY A 267 15.12 -9.51 -11.48
CA GLY A 267 14.69 -10.85 -11.08
C GLY A 267 13.50 -11.46 -11.83
N TRP A 268 13.08 -10.84 -12.95
CA TRP A 268 11.96 -11.33 -13.77
C TRP A 268 12.32 -12.47 -14.74
N GLY A 269 13.61 -12.80 -14.90
CA GLY A 269 14.05 -13.87 -15.81
C GLY A 269 13.77 -13.54 -17.29
N PRO A 270 13.41 -14.53 -18.14
CA PRO A 270 13.12 -14.30 -19.56
C PRO A 270 11.81 -13.51 -19.78
N LEU A 271 10.95 -13.45 -18.77
CA LEU A 271 9.76 -12.60 -18.79
C LEU A 271 10.20 -11.15 -18.62
N ARG A 272 9.91 -10.30 -19.60
CA ARG A 272 10.11 -8.86 -19.41
C ARG A 272 8.99 -8.36 -18.51
N ALA A 273 9.32 -7.75 -17.37
CA ALA A 273 8.34 -7.13 -16.47
C ALA A 273 7.37 -6.20 -17.22
N ARG A 274 7.87 -5.52 -18.26
CA ARG A 274 7.08 -4.68 -19.16
C ARG A 274 5.93 -5.42 -19.85
N ASP A 275 6.11 -6.68 -20.24
CA ASP A 275 5.10 -7.44 -20.97
C ASP A 275 3.99 -7.97 -20.04
N LEU A 276 4.33 -8.30 -18.79
CA LEU A 276 3.34 -8.70 -17.78
C LEU A 276 2.61 -7.50 -17.15
N ALA A 277 3.24 -6.31 -17.15
CA ALA A 277 2.60 -5.08 -16.69
C ALA A 277 1.64 -4.47 -17.71
N LYS A 278 1.68 -4.87 -19.00
CA LYS A 278 0.85 -4.31 -20.07
C LYS A 278 -0.66 -4.36 -19.79
N PRO A 279 -1.24 -5.48 -19.34
CA PRO A 279 -2.68 -5.51 -19.01
C PRO A 279 -3.00 -4.62 -17.82
N PHE A 280 -2.14 -4.56 -16.81
CA PHE A 280 -2.35 -3.70 -15.66
C PHE A 280 -2.21 -2.20 -16.01
N ARG A 281 -1.35 -1.86 -16.98
CA ARG A 281 -1.17 -0.49 -17.50
C ARG A 281 -2.42 0.07 -18.19
N SER A 282 -3.29 -0.77 -18.76
CA SER A 282 -4.55 -0.29 -19.36
C SER A 282 -5.60 0.07 -18.31
N LEU A 283 -5.49 -0.49 -17.10
CA LEU A 283 -6.34 -0.13 -15.97
C LEU A 283 -5.76 1.00 -15.11
N TYR A 284 -4.45 1.18 -15.07
CA TYR A 284 -3.84 2.12 -14.13
C TYR A 284 -2.60 2.80 -14.72
N ASP A 285 -2.61 4.14 -14.76
CA ASP A 285 -1.52 4.97 -15.28
C ASP A 285 -0.33 5.00 -14.31
N TYR A 286 0.48 3.96 -14.34
CA TYR A 286 1.68 3.84 -13.49
C TYR A 286 2.74 4.87 -13.81
N ASP A 287 2.92 5.22 -15.09
CA ASP A 287 3.96 6.17 -15.51
C ASP A 287 3.57 7.60 -15.04
N GLY A 288 2.29 7.97 -15.12
CA GLY A 288 1.76 9.20 -14.54
C GLY A 288 1.83 9.23 -13.01
N LEU A 289 1.53 8.11 -12.33
CA LEU A 289 1.69 8.01 -10.87
C LEU A 289 3.14 8.16 -10.43
N LEU A 290 4.08 7.54 -11.15
CA LEU A 290 5.52 7.67 -10.90
C LEU A 290 5.96 9.13 -11.03
N HIS A 291 5.61 9.76 -12.14
CA HIS A 291 5.92 11.17 -12.37
C HIS A 291 5.30 12.07 -11.30
N PHE A 292 4.05 11.81 -10.90
CA PHE A 292 3.36 12.53 -9.84
C PHE A 292 4.11 12.44 -8.51
N LYS A 293 4.49 11.23 -8.05
CA LYS A 293 5.23 11.06 -6.79
C LYS A 293 6.64 11.64 -6.85
N ALA A 294 7.30 11.61 -8.01
CA ALA A 294 8.66 12.14 -8.19
C ALA A 294 8.76 13.65 -7.87
N LYS A 295 7.67 14.41 -8.02
CA LYS A 295 7.59 15.85 -7.69
C LYS A 295 7.86 16.17 -6.24
N PHE A 296 7.63 15.20 -5.35
CA PHE A 296 7.89 15.31 -3.90
C PHE A 296 9.31 14.90 -3.53
N ASN A 297 10.15 14.65 -4.53
CA ASN A 297 11.57 14.33 -4.40
C ASN A 297 11.88 13.18 -3.42
N PRO A 298 11.21 12.02 -3.57
CA PRO A 298 11.37 10.90 -2.65
C PRO A 298 12.71 10.19 -2.86
N VAL A 299 13.13 9.46 -1.82
CA VAL A 299 14.07 8.35 -1.92
C VAL A 299 13.26 7.11 -2.30
N TRP A 300 13.62 6.49 -3.42
CA TRP A 300 12.96 5.28 -3.91
C TRP A 300 13.51 4.03 -3.24
N ARG A 301 12.63 3.21 -2.65
CA ARG A 301 12.99 1.94 -2.01
C ARG A 301 12.33 0.77 -2.72
N LYS A 302 13.12 -0.22 -3.15
CA LYS A 302 12.60 -1.39 -3.84
C LYS A 302 11.70 -2.22 -2.95
N ARG A 303 10.61 -2.70 -3.53
CA ARG A 303 9.71 -3.72 -2.95
C ARG A 303 9.72 -4.96 -3.83
N TYR A 304 9.74 -6.12 -3.20
CA TYR A 304 9.98 -7.41 -3.86
C TYR A 304 8.79 -8.36 -3.74
N LEU A 305 8.61 -9.17 -4.77
CA LEU A 305 7.81 -10.38 -4.76
C LEU A 305 8.75 -11.57 -4.57
N ALA A 306 8.44 -12.41 -3.59
CA ALA A 306 9.13 -13.65 -3.35
C ALA A 306 8.21 -14.83 -3.70
N TYR A 307 8.69 -15.77 -4.50
CA TYR A 307 7.92 -16.91 -5.00
C TYR A 307 8.78 -18.19 -5.09
N GLU A 308 8.13 -19.35 -5.05
CA GLU A 308 8.81 -20.64 -5.16
C GLU A 308 8.80 -21.21 -6.59
N GLY A 309 9.89 -21.88 -6.96
CA GLY A 309 9.98 -22.59 -8.24
C GLY A 309 9.94 -21.71 -9.49
N ARG A 310 10.05 -22.34 -10.67
CA ARG A 310 10.13 -21.62 -11.96
C ARG A 310 8.79 -21.04 -12.41
N LEU A 311 7.68 -21.73 -12.11
CA LEU A 311 6.32 -21.30 -12.45
C LEU A 311 5.64 -20.49 -11.33
N GLY A 312 6.33 -20.22 -10.21
CA GLY A 312 5.77 -19.49 -9.08
C GLY A 312 5.43 -18.04 -9.41
N LEU A 313 6.25 -17.35 -10.20
CA LEU A 313 6.01 -15.96 -10.58
C LEU A 313 4.68 -15.77 -11.33
N PRO A 314 4.43 -16.43 -12.48
CA PRO A 314 3.17 -16.27 -13.20
C PRO A 314 1.95 -16.70 -12.36
N ALA A 315 2.07 -17.78 -11.57
CA ALA A 315 0.98 -18.22 -10.69
C ALA A 315 0.66 -17.18 -9.59
N THR A 316 1.69 -16.61 -8.97
CA THR A 316 1.54 -15.59 -7.93
C THR A 316 0.92 -14.31 -8.48
N LEU A 317 1.36 -13.87 -9.67
CA LEU A 317 0.78 -12.69 -10.32
C LEU A 317 -0.70 -12.89 -10.66
N LEU A 318 -1.10 -14.09 -11.08
CA LEU A 318 -2.49 -14.42 -11.33
C LEU A 318 -3.33 -14.35 -10.05
N HIS A 319 -2.82 -14.88 -8.94
CA HIS A 319 -3.49 -14.78 -7.64
C HIS A 319 -3.62 -13.31 -7.20
N ILE A 320 -2.57 -12.49 -7.35
CA ILE A 320 -2.63 -11.04 -7.06
C ILE A 320 -3.70 -10.36 -7.91
N ALA A 321 -3.77 -10.66 -9.20
CA ALA A 321 -4.78 -10.10 -10.10
C ALA A 321 -6.21 -10.40 -9.61
N ARG A 322 -6.46 -11.67 -9.25
CA ARG A 322 -7.77 -12.14 -8.74
C ARG A 322 -8.13 -11.54 -7.38
N LEU A 323 -7.14 -11.29 -6.52
CA LEU A 323 -7.36 -10.67 -5.22
C LEU A 323 -7.56 -9.15 -5.31
N SER A 324 -6.97 -8.50 -6.31
CA SER A 324 -6.97 -7.03 -6.43
C SER A 324 -8.21 -6.47 -7.13
N MET A 325 -8.87 -7.27 -7.97
CA MET A 325 -9.94 -6.82 -8.87
C MET A 325 -11.15 -7.75 -8.84
N PRO A 326 -12.36 -7.25 -9.13
CA PRO A 326 -13.53 -8.11 -9.35
C PRO A 326 -13.24 -9.19 -10.40
N SER A 327 -13.76 -10.39 -10.20
CA SER A 327 -13.45 -11.59 -10.99
C SER A 327 -13.63 -11.41 -12.50
N ALA A 328 -14.65 -10.65 -12.92
CA ALA A 328 -14.94 -10.35 -14.33
C ALA A 328 -13.80 -9.57 -15.03
N ILE A 329 -13.11 -8.70 -14.30
CA ILE A 329 -12.00 -7.87 -14.84
C ILE A 329 -10.68 -8.65 -14.76
N ALA A 330 -10.49 -9.42 -13.69
CA ALA A 330 -9.29 -10.23 -13.49
C ALA A 330 -9.09 -11.26 -14.63
N MET A 331 -10.16 -11.84 -15.18
CA MET A 331 -10.07 -12.80 -16.29
C MET A 331 -9.66 -12.17 -17.62
N ALA A 332 -10.00 -10.90 -17.86
CA ALA A 332 -9.68 -10.20 -19.11
C ALA A 332 -8.23 -9.71 -19.21
N LEU A 333 -7.49 -9.73 -18.09
CA LEU A 333 -6.16 -9.12 -17.97
C LEU A 333 -5.03 -10.13 -17.79
N ILE A 334 -5.35 -11.43 -17.87
CA ILE A 334 -4.37 -12.50 -17.78
C ILE A 334 -3.60 -12.53 -19.11
N PRO A 335 -2.28 -12.25 -19.12
CA PRO A 335 -1.50 -12.37 -20.35
C PRO A 335 -1.64 -13.78 -20.93
N PRO A 336 -1.70 -13.95 -22.27
CA PRO A 336 -1.78 -15.26 -22.92
C PRO A 336 -0.69 -16.24 -22.45
N VAL A 337 0.47 -15.73 -22.01
CA VAL A 337 1.56 -16.54 -21.45
C VAL A 337 1.21 -17.19 -20.10
N VAL A 338 0.37 -16.55 -19.29
CA VAL A 338 -0.12 -17.09 -18.00
C VAL A 338 -1.24 -18.12 -18.26
N LEU A 339 -2.06 -17.92 -19.30
CA LEU A 339 -3.03 -18.91 -19.78
C LEU A 339 -2.35 -20.13 -20.43
N ALA A 340 -1.27 -19.93 -21.20
CA ALA A 340 -0.49 -21.00 -21.81
C ALA A 340 0.29 -21.83 -20.76
N ALA A 341 0.83 -21.19 -19.71
CA ALA A 341 1.43 -21.90 -18.58
C ALA A 341 0.41 -22.71 -17.77
N TRP A 342 -0.87 -22.33 -17.79
CA TRP A 342 -1.98 -23.07 -17.18
C TRP A 342 -2.43 -24.26 -18.04
N ALA A 343 -2.47 -24.11 -19.37
CA ALA A 343 -2.83 -25.18 -20.30
C ALA A 343 -1.78 -26.30 -20.40
N LEU A 344 -0.53 -26.03 -20.00
CA LEU A 344 0.58 -26.98 -20.01
C LEU A 344 0.83 -27.66 -18.65
N GLY A 345 0.03 -27.32 -17.63
CA GLY A 345 0.18 -27.82 -16.25
C GLY A 345 -1.09 -28.39 -15.63
N GLY A 346 -2.06 -28.76 -16.47
CA GLY A 346 -3.24 -29.55 -16.08
C GLY A 346 -3.00 -31.04 -16.25
#